data_AF-A0A650CMU8-F1
#
_entry.id   AF-A0A650CMU8-F1
#
_cell.length_a   1.000
_cell.length_b   1.000
_cell.length_c   1.000
_cell.angle_alpha   90.00
_cell.angle_beta   90.00
_cell.angle_gamma   90.00
#
_symmetry.space_group_name_H-M   'P 1'
#
loop_
_entity.id
_entity.type
_entity.pdbx_description
1 polymer ?
#
loop_
_entity_poly.entity_id
_entity_poly.type
_entity_poly.pdbx_seq_one_letter_code
_entity_poly.pdbx_strand_id
1 'polypeptide(L)'
;MNLILGGGIAGLLLASSKKDSMVIESQNKVGGIFSYEDIGEFSIPLYPPLTARKCDLFSQFSYKEVELNVISRKENYLLEKLGVSNLPEWLVFNEKMYYIDNLRLVLDSLSKTTRVRLSTTFMYKGGKRVILSNGEVIKADEIYVTVPSYLLNIKKGRSIGFLEAVFFVNKSDRAENTVIVDGDKGVTFSHVILASWMNNSYDIVYVLIPFSMKIPSWDRVYGDLKRKNILKKEDIISFRYRVIKDAILERDQDEKLKEEKEDIHFCGRLGKWRNFTICETINDILHC
;
A
#
# COMPACT_ATOMS: atom_id res chain seq x y z
N MET A 1 -8.98 -13.42 23.74
CA MET A 1 -8.96 -12.29 22.81
C MET A 1 -7.65 -12.18 22.05
N ASN A 2 -7.74 -12.24 20.72
CA ASN A 2 -6.65 -11.97 19.79
C ASN A 2 -6.56 -10.47 19.50
N LEU A 3 -5.36 -9.91 19.54
CA LEU A 3 -5.12 -8.50 19.20
C LEU A 3 -4.36 -8.40 17.89
N ILE A 4 -4.97 -7.78 16.88
CA ILE A 4 -4.35 -7.52 15.59
C ILE A 4 -3.94 -6.05 15.55
N LEU A 5 -2.66 -5.81 15.27
CA LEU A 5 -2.12 -4.47 15.09
C LEU A 5 -2.07 -4.14 13.60
N GLY A 6 -2.86 -3.16 13.17
CA GLY A 6 -3.03 -2.69 11.79
C GLY A 6 -4.36 -3.13 11.17
N GLY A 7 -5.08 -2.19 10.56
CA GLY A 7 -6.34 -2.40 9.84
C GLY A 7 -6.19 -2.37 8.32
N GLY A 8 -5.01 -2.71 7.80
CA GLY A 8 -4.86 -3.03 6.37
C GLY A 8 -5.54 -4.35 6.00
N ILE A 9 -5.55 -4.71 4.71
CA ILE A 9 -6.15 -5.96 4.24
C ILE A 9 -5.66 -7.20 5.01
N ALA A 10 -4.36 -7.24 5.34
CA ALA A 10 -3.75 -8.30 6.14
C ALA A 10 -4.42 -8.44 7.52
N GLY A 11 -4.55 -7.33 8.25
CA GLY A 11 -5.12 -7.34 9.60
C GLY A 11 -6.62 -7.59 9.61
N LEU A 12 -7.34 -7.05 8.62
CA LEU A 12 -8.76 -7.33 8.45
C LEU A 12 -9.04 -8.82 8.13
N LEU A 13 -8.23 -9.43 7.25
CA LEU A 13 -8.34 -10.85 6.93
C LEU A 13 -8.01 -11.73 8.15
N LEU A 14 -6.92 -11.45 8.87
CA LEU A 14 -6.59 -12.16 10.11
C LEU A 14 -7.71 -12.07 11.15
N ALA A 15 -8.24 -10.86 11.37
CA ALA A 15 -9.32 -10.66 12.33
C ALA A 15 -10.61 -11.38 11.91
N SER A 16 -10.85 -11.55 10.60
CA SER A 16 -12.01 -12.29 10.09
C SER A 16 -11.88 -13.81 10.24
N SER A 17 -10.65 -14.34 10.25
CA SER A 17 -10.40 -15.80 10.37
C SER A 17 -10.22 -16.25 11.82
N LYS A 18 -9.84 -15.35 12.74
CA LYS A 18 -9.58 -15.66 14.15
C LYS A 18 -10.78 -15.27 15.02
N LYS A 19 -11.28 -16.20 15.85
CA LYS A 19 -12.37 -15.91 16.81
C LYS A 19 -11.91 -14.89 17.88
N ASP A 20 -12.85 -14.11 18.40
CA ASP A 20 -12.62 -13.13 19.48
C ASP A 20 -11.43 -12.20 19.20
N SER A 21 -11.47 -11.53 18.05
CA SER A 21 -10.41 -10.68 17.54
C SER A 21 -10.75 -9.19 17.61
N MET A 22 -9.76 -8.37 17.95
CA MET A 22 -9.84 -6.91 17.87
C MET A 22 -8.70 -6.35 17.02
N VAL A 23 -9.04 -5.46 16.09
CA VAL A 23 -8.06 -4.73 15.28
C VAL A 23 -7.81 -3.35 15.90
N ILE A 24 -6.55 -2.99 16.10
CA ILE A 24 -6.14 -1.60 16.41
C ILE A 24 -5.63 -0.95 15.13
N GLU A 25 -6.28 0.12 14.68
CA GLU A 25 -5.87 0.90 13.51
C GLU A 25 -5.55 2.34 13.95
N SER A 26 -4.40 2.85 13.52
CA SER A 26 -3.93 4.19 13.86
C SER A 26 -4.31 5.25 12.84
N GLN A 27 -4.67 4.84 11.63
CA GLN A 27 -5.29 5.70 10.63
C GLN A 27 -6.77 5.92 10.94
N ASN A 28 -7.34 6.98 10.38
CA ASN A 28 -8.77 7.29 10.52
C ASN A 28 -9.68 6.36 9.69
N LYS A 29 -9.10 5.40 8.96
CA LYS A 29 -9.80 4.43 8.12
C LYS A 29 -8.98 3.14 7.98
N VAL A 30 -9.68 2.08 7.62
CA VAL A 30 -9.10 0.77 7.33
C VAL A 30 -8.76 0.60 5.84
N GLY A 31 -8.08 -0.48 5.49
CA GLY A 31 -7.67 -0.82 4.12
C GLY A 31 -6.19 -0.53 3.83
N GLY A 32 -5.51 0.24 4.68
CA GLY A 32 -4.08 0.53 4.55
C GLY A 32 -3.74 1.16 3.20
N ILE A 33 -2.79 0.57 2.45
CA ILE A 33 -2.40 1.08 1.12
C ILE A 33 -3.56 1.02 0.12
N PHE A 34 -4.50 0.09 0.27
CA PHE A 34 -5.67 -0.02 -0.59
C PHE A 34 -6.89 0.71 -0.03
N SER A 35 -6.70 1.60 0.95
CA SER A 35 -7.76 2.49 1.40
C SER A 35 -8.26 3.37 0.25
N TYR A 36 -9.55 3.64 0.29
CA TYR A 36 -10.24 4.47 -0.69
C TYR A 36 -10.39 5.89 -0.14
N GLU A 37 -10.47 6.87 -1.05
CA GLU A 37 -10.95 8.21 -0.76
C GLU A 37 -12.22 8.47 -1.56
N ASP A 38 -13.16 9.16 -0.93
CA ASP A 38 -14.34 9.65 -1.61
C ASP A 38 -14.07 11.07 -2.13
N ILE A 39 -14.25 11.25 -3.44
CA ILE A 39 -13.99 12.50 -4.15
C ILE A 39 -15.22 12.79 -5.00
N GLY A 40 -16.04 13.73 -4.53
CA GLY A 40 -17.38 13.93 -5.08
C GLY A 40 -18.23 12.68 -4.85
N GLU A 41 -18.77 12.12 -5.93
CA GLU A 41 -19.62 10.92 -5.91
C GLU A 41 -18.83 9.61 -6.09
N PHE A 42 -17.50 9.70 -6.19
CA PHE A 42 -16.67 8.56 -6.56
C PHE A 42 -15.79 8.10 -5.42
N SER A 43 -15.69 6.78 -5.23
CA SER A 43 -14.74 6.15 -4.31
C SER A 43 -13.57 5.58 -5.10
N ILE A 44 -12.37 6.12 -4.88
CA ILE A 44 -11.17 5.74 -5.64
C ILE A 44 -10.12 5.15 -4.71
N PRO A 45 -9.49 4.02 -5.07
CA PRO A 45 -8.39 3.50 -4.28
C PRO A 45 -7.19 4.44 -4.40
N LEU A 46 -6.49 4.69 -3.29
CA LEU A 46 -5.32 5.56 -3.29
C LEU A 46 -4.09 4.95 -3.98
N TYR A 47 -4.13 3.65 -4.26
CA TYR A 47 -3.15 2.92 -5.05
C TYR A 47 -3.90 1.93 -5.95
N PRO A 48 -3.54 1.78 -7.25
CA PRO A 48 -4.29 0.92 -8.15
C PRO A 48 -4.13 -0.54 -7.73
N PRO A 49 -5.21 -1.28 -7.43
CA PRO A 49 -5.15 -2.70 -7.06
C PRO A 49 -4.93 -3.58 -8.30
N LEU A 50 -3.78 -3.42 -8.93
CA LEU A 50 -3.30 -4.22 -10.05
C LEU A 50 -2.41 -5.35 -9.54
N THR A 51 -2.55 -6.52 -10.14
CA THR A 51 -1.73 -7.70 -9.86
C THR A 51 -1.29 -8.36 -11.16
N ALA A 52 -0.09 -8.97 -11.16
CA ALA A 52 0.40 -9.73 -12.31
C ALA A 52 -0.36 -11.05 -12.53
N ARG A 53 -1.01 -11.57 -11.49
CA ARG A 53 -1.79 -12.81 -11.48
C ARG A 53 -3.02 -12.68 -10.59
N LYS A 54 -4.03 -13.52 -10.84
CA LYS A 54 -5.16 -13.69 -9.92
C LYS A 54 -4.67 -14.34 -8.63
N CYS A 55 -5.27 -13.98 -7.50
CA CYS A 55 -4.98 -14.59 -6.20
C CYS A 55 -5.77 -15.90 -6.05
N ASP A 56 -5.18 -17.03 -6.47
CA ASP A 56 -5.88 -18.32 -6.56
C ASP A 56 -6.50 -18.80 -5.23
N LEU A 57 -5.87 -18.45 -4.10
CA LEU A 57 -6.32 -18.84 -2.76
C LEU A 57 -7.43 -17.93 -2.20
N PHE A 58 -7.88 -16.91 -2.95
CA PHE A 58 -8.85 -15.93 -2.48
C PHE A 58 -9.93 -15.64 -3.52
N SER A 59 -10.97 -16.48 -3.50
CA SER A 59 -12.07 -16.46 -4.47
C SER A 59 -13.02 -15.28 -4.35
N GLN A 60 -12.93 -14.47 -3.29
CA GLN A 60 -13.80 -13.30 -3.10
C GLN A 60 -13.45 -12.15 -4.05
N PHE A 61 -12.26 -12.15 -4.67
CA PHE A 61 -11.89 -11.12 -5.63
C PHE A 61 -12.51 -11.39 -7.00
N SER A 62 -13.11 -10.33 -7.55
CA SER A 62 -13.46 -10.21 -8.96
C SER A 62 -12.34 -9.46 -9.67
N TYR A 63 -12.14 -9.79 -10.94
CA TYR A 63 -11.02 -9.29 -11.71
C TYR A 63 -11.48 -8.84 -13.09
N LYS A 64 -11.01 -7.66 -13.48
CA LYS A 64 -11.01 -7.18 -14.86
C LYS A 64 -9.60 -7.28 -15.41
N GLU A 65 -9.46 -7.85 -16.59
CA GLU A 65 -8.19 -7.82 -17.32
C GLU A 65 -7.94 -6.41 -17.86
N VAL A 66 -6.71 -5.93 -17.73
CA VAL A 66 -6.30 -4.63 -18.21
C VAL A 66 -5.06 -4.81 -19.07
N GLU A 67 -5.19 -4.41 -20.34
CA GLU A 67 -4.06 -4.26 -21.25
C GLU A 67 -3.40 -2.91 -20.98
N LEU A 68 -2.09 -2.94 -20.74
CA LEU A 68 -1.27 -1.80 -20.40
C LEU A 68 -0.24 -1.53 -21.50
N ASN A 69 -0.08 -0.26 -21.84
CA ASN A 69 1.07 0.19 -22.63
C ASN A 69 2.20 0.57 -21.66
N VAL A 70 3.26 -0.24 -21.55
CA VAL A 70 4.37 0.01 -20.63
C VAL A 70 5.51 0.72 -21.34
N ILE A 71 5.82 1.95 -20.90
CA ILE A 71 6.88 2.79 -21.45
C ILE A 71 8.02 2.90 -20.43
N SER A 72 9.14 2.22 -20.71
CA SER A 72 10.37 2.32 -19.93
C SER A 72 11.29 3.42 -20.43
N ARG A 73 11.81 4.24 -19.50
CA ARG A 73 12.80 5.30 -19.77
C ARG A 73 13.96 5.17 -18.80
N LYS A 74 15.18 5.09 -19.33
CA LYS A 74 16.41 4.99 -18.51
C LYS A 74 16.32 3.87 -17.45
N GLU A 75 15.71 2.74 -17.80
CA GLU A 75 15.38 1.66 -16.87
C GLU A 75 16.60 1.11 -16.11
N ASN A 76 17.77 1.07 -16.76
CA ASN A 76 19.03 0.67 -16.13
C ASN A 76 19.40 1.49 -14.87
N TYR A 77 18.83 2.68 -14.69
CA TYR A 77 19.05 3.54 -13.52
C TYR A 77 17.92 3.46 -12.47
N LEU A 78 16.88 2.65 -12.71
CA LEU A 78 15.71 2.58 -11.83
C LEU A 78 16.06 2.07 -10.44
N LEU A 79 16.82 0.97 -10.33
CA LEU A 79 17.24 0.41 -9.05
C LEU A 79 18.07 1.42 -8.24
N GLU A 80 18.97 2.13 -8.90
CA GLU A 80 19.79 3.16 -8.28
C GLU A 80 18.96 4.36 -7.82
N LYS A 81 17.98 4.80 -8.63
CA LYS A 81 17.03 5.86 -8.29
C LYS A 81 16.18 5.52 -7.08
N LEU A 82 15.72 4.27 -6.99
CA LEU A 82 14.97 3.76 -5.85
C LEU A 82 15.87 3.48 -4.64
N GLY A 83 17.17 3.29 -4.85
CA GLY A 83 18.14 2.97 -3.81
C GLY A 83 17.96 1.54 -3.27
N VAL A 84 17.58 0.60 -4.14
CA VAL A 84 17.26 -0.80 -3.82
C VAL A 84 18.11 -1.76 -4.64
N SER A 85 18.31 -2.96 -4.12
CA SER A 85 19.06 -4.01 -4.82
C SER A 85 18.22 -4.75 -5.87
N ASN A 86 16.93 -4.88 -5.63
CA ASN A 86 15.97 -5.55 -6.51
C ASN A 86 14.64 -4.80 -6.50
N LEU A 87 13.89 -4.86 -7.61
CA LEU A 87 12.57 -4.25 -7.69
C LEU A 87 11.51 -5.19 -7.08
N PRO A 88 10.65 -4.71 -6.16
CA PRO A 88 9.48 -5.46 -5.72
C PRO A 88 8.54 -5.83 -6.87
N GLU A 89 7.92 -7.02 -6.81
CA GLU A 89 7.00 -7.50 -7.85
C GLU A 89 5.82 -6.54 -8.07
N TRP A 90 5.31 -5.89 -7.02
CA TRP A 90 4.22 -4.91 -7.12
C TRP A 90 4.63 -3.58 -7.80
N LEU A 91 5.91 -3.39 -8.13
CA LEU A 91 6.40 -2.30 -8.99
C LEU A 91 6.75 -2.76 -10.41
N VAL A 92 6.61 -4.06 -10.71
CA VAL A 92 6.83 -4.61 -12.05
C VAL A 92 5.50 -4.60 -12.79
N PHE A 93 5.43 -3.88 -13.90
CA PHE A 93 4.25 -3.78 -14.76
C PHE A 93 4.49 -4.51 -16.07
N ASN A 94 3.50 -5.31 -16.47
CA ASN A 94 3.48 -6.04 -17.74
C ASN A 94 2.35 -5.52 -18.64
N GLU A 95 2.38 -5.88 -19.93
CA GLU A 95 1.34 -5.51 -20.90
C GLU A 95 -0.05 -6.02 -20.54
N LYS A 96 -0.14 -7.05 -19.68
CA LYS A 96 -1.41 -7.62 -19.23
C LYS A 96 -1.37 -7.81 -17.73
N MET A 97 -2.30 -7.16 -17.04
CA MET A 97 -2.44 -7.20 -15.58
C MET A 97 -3.90 -7.45 -15.20
N TYR A 98 -4.14 -7.82 -13.94
CA TYR A 98 -5.47 -8.03 -13.39
C TYR A 98 -5.81 -6.92 -12.40
N TYR A 99 -6.88 -6.18 -12.68
CA TYR A 99 -7.44 -5.19 -11.77
C TYR A 99 -8.49 -5.83 -10.87
N ILE A 100 -8.31 -5.73 -9.55
CA ILE A 100 -9.30 -6.20 -8.58
C ILE A 100 -10.42 -5.16 -8.50
N ASP A 101 -11.51 -5.38 -9.23
CA ASP A 101 -12.58 -4.41 -9.42
C ASP A 101 -13.54 -4.30 -8.22
N ASN A 102 -13.58 -5.33 -7.37
CA ASN A 102 -14.44 -5.38 -6.19
C ASN A 102 -13.69 -5.19 -4.85
N LEU A 103 -12.44 -4.72 -4.86
CA LEU A 103 -11.63 -4.63 -3.65
C LEU A 103 -12.28 -3.78 -2.55
N ARG A 104 -12.98 -2.69 -2.92
CA ARG A 104 -13.75 -1.87 -1.97
C ARG A 104 -14.78 -2.70 -1.21
N LEU A 105 -15.57 -3.49 -1.93
CA LEU A 105 -16.63 -4.33 -1.36
C LEU A 105 -16.04 -5.37 -0.39
N VAL A 106 -14.90 -5.96 -0.75
CA VAL A 106 -14.19 -6.90 0.13
C VAL A 106 -13.73 -6.21 1.41
N LEU A 107 -13.09 -5.04 1.31
CA LEU A 107 -12.63 -4.29 2.49
C LEU A 107 -13.79 -3.86 3.39
N ASP A 108 -14.89 -3.39 2.82
CA ASP A 108 -16.08 -3.00 3.57
C ASP A 108 -16.72 -4.21 4.27
N SER A 109 -16.78 -5.37 3.61
CA SER A 109 -17.29 -6.62 4.18
C SER A 109 -16.45 -7.10 5.37
N LEU A 110 -15.12 -7.11 5.21
CA LEU A 110 -14.20 -7.47 6.29
C LEU A 110 -14.28 -6.47 7.45
N SER A 111 -14.37 -5.17 7.15
CA SER A 111 -14.49 -4.15 8.19
C SER A 111 -15.78 -4.26 9.01
N LYS A 112 -16.90 -4.65 8.38
CA LYS A 112 -18.19 -4.83 9.08
C LYS A 112 -18.22 -6.04 10.00
N THR A 113 -17.44 -7.06 9.68
CA THR A 113 -17.39 -8.33 10.43
C THR A 113 -16.28 -8.37 11.48
N THR A 114 -15.45 -7.33 11.57
CA THR A 114 -14.32 -7.24 12.49
C THR A 114 -14.52 -6.13 13.53
N ARG A 115 -14.10 -6.39 14.78
CA ARG A 115 -14.10 -5.37 15.83
C ARG A 115 -12.90 -4.45 15.65
N VAL A 116 -13.10 -3.32 14.96
CA VAL A 116 -12.05 -2.32 14.73
C VAL A 116 -12.12 -1.22 15.80
N ARG A 117 -10.98 -0.94 16.43
CA ARG A 117 -10.77 0.15 17.37
C ARG A 117 -9.77 1.13 16.76
N LEU A 118 -10.25 2.32 16.41
CA LEU A 118 -9.38 3.40 15.94
C LEU A 118 -8.66 4.03 17.14
N SER A 119 -7.33 4.15 17.05
CA SER A 119 -6.50 4.84 18.05
C SER A 119 -5.29 5.45 17.37
N THR A 120 -5.20 6.78 17.37
CA THR A 120 -4.16 7.58 16.68
C THR A 120 -2.74 7.07 16.91
N THR A 121 -2.46 6.54 18.10
CA THR A 121 -1.23 5.80 18.41
C THR A 121 -1.52 4.64 19.36
N PHE A 122 -0.58 3.70 19.42
CA PHE A 122 -0.49 2.71 20.48
C PHE A 122 0.96 2.51 20.89
N MET A 123 1.19 1.99 22.09
CA MET A 123 2.51 1.70 22.63
C MET A 123 2.57 0.26 23.12
N TYR A 124 3.53 -0.50 22.60
CA TYR A 124 3.82 -1.84 23.10
C TYR A 124 4.68 -1.78 24.38
N LYS A 125 4.23 -2.47 25.44
CA LYS A 125 4.90 -2.47 26.76
C LYS A 125 5.53 -3.81 27.16
N GLY A 126 5.67 -4.75 26.23
CA GLY A 126 6.21 -6.08 26.53
C GLY A 126 5.13 -7.08 26.96
N GLY A 127 5.36 -8.36 26.64
CA GLY A 127 4.38 -9.42 26.79
C GLY A 127 3.16 -9.17 25.92
N LYS A 128 1.97 -9.54 26.39
CA LYS A 128 0.72 -9.44 25.63
C LYS A 128 -0.05 -8.14 25.87
N ARG A 129 0.67 -7.01 25.97
CA ARG A 129 0.11 -5.72 26.43
C ARG A 129 0.39 -4.56 25.48
N VAL A 130 -0.68 -3.82 25.19
CA VAL A 130 -0.65 -2.59 24.39
C VAL A 130 -1.38 -1.48 25.13
N ILE A 131 -0.84 -0.26 25.11
CA ILE A 131 -1.46 0.94 25.66
C ILE A 131 -1.92 1.83 24.51
N LEU A 132 -3.20 2.20 24.50
CA LEU A 132 -3.76 3.12 23.50
C LEU A 132 -3.47 4.58 23.86
N SER A 133 -3.68 5.47 22.89
CA SER A 133 -3.47 6.92 23.03
C SER A 133 -4.26 7.57 24.19
N ASN A 134 -5.41 7.01 24.55
CA ASN A 134 -6.25 7.46 25.67
C ASN A 134 -5.84 6.86 27.03
N GLY A 135 -4.75 6.09 27.11
CA GLY A 135 -4.28 5.42 28.32
C GLY A 135 -4.91 4.06 28.61
N GLU A 136 -5.88 3.62 27.79
CA GLU A 136 -6.50 2.30 27.91
C GLU A 136 -5.46 1.19 27.70
N VAL A 137 -5.43 0.21 28.62
CA VAL A 137 -4.51 -0.92 28.55
C VAL A 137 -5.26 -2.15 28.06
N ILE A 138 -4.84 -2.67 26.90
CA ILE A 138 -5.37 -3.89 26.32
C ILE A 138 -4.42 -5.05 26.62
N LYS A 139 -4.98 -6.13 27.19
CA LYS A 139 -4.29 -7.42 27.39
C LYS A 139 -4.85 -8.42 26.39
N ALA A 140 -3.97 -9.10 25.66
CA ALA A 140 -4.32 -10.08 24.65
C ALA A 140 -3.85 -11.48 25.06
N ASP A 141 -4.38 -12.51 24.42
CA ASP A 141 -3.84 -13.88 24.51
C ASP A 141 -2.78 -14.11 23.43
N GLU A 142 -2.97 -13.52 22.25
CA GLU A 142 -2.00 -13.52 21.16
C GLU A 142 -1.99 -12.13 20.52
N ILE A 143 -0.82 -11.67 20.05
CA ILE A 143 -0.69 -10.43 19.29
C ILE A 143 -0.25 -10.76 17.87
N TYR A 144 -1.07 -10.40 16.88
CA TYR A 144 -0.74 -10.48 15.47
C TYR A 144 -0.30 -9.11 14.97
N VAL A 145 0.90 -9.03 14.41
CA VAL A 145 1.55 -7.78 14.02
C VAL A 145 1.56 -7.66 12.50
N THR A 146 0.70 -6.80 11.96
CA THR A 146 0.67 -6.47 10.52
C THR A 146 1.19 -5.07 10.19
N VAL A 147 1.58 -4.33 11.24
CA VAL A 147 2.23 -3.02 11.22
C VAL A 147 3.76 -3.17 11.26
N PRO A 148 4.54 -2.09 11.07
CA PRO A 148 5.98 -2.16 11.19
C PRO A 148 6.44 -2.70 12.54
N SER A 149 7.30 -3.72 12.51
CA SER A 149 7.83 -4.40 13.71
C SER A 149 8.49 -3.46 14.71
N TYR A 150 9.06 -2.33 14.24
CA TYR A 150 9.68 -1.34 15.11
C TYR A 150 8.73 -0.62 16.07
N LEU A 151 7.41 -0.68 15.84
CA LEU A 151 6.41 -0.22 16.80
C LEU A 151 6.36 -1.12 18.05
N LEU A 152 6.98 -2.30 18.01
CA LEU A 152 7.13 -3.23 19.13
C LEU A 152 8.56 -3.20 19.71
N ASN A 153 9.27 -2.10 19.53
CA ASN A 153 10.66 -1.90 19.97
C ASN A 153 11.67 -2.87 19.30
N ILE A 154 11.36 -3.36 18.11
CA ILE A 154 12.32 -4.09 17.27
C ILE A 154 13.11 -3.07 16.43
N LYS A 155 14.38 -3.35 16.14
CA LYS A 155 15.19 -2.45 15.31
C LYS A 155 14.54 -2.27 13.94
N LYS A 156 14.45 -1.03 13.47
CA LYS A 156 13.89 -0.71 12.16
C LYS A 156 14.87 -1.14 11.05
N GLY A 157 14.40 -2.00 10.15
CA GLY A 157 15.10 -2.31 8.90
C GLY A 157 15.15 -1.12 7.93
N ARG A 158 16.05 -1.18 6.95
CA ARG A 158 16.12 -0.16 5.89
C ARG A 158 14.84 -0.19 5.06
N SER A 159 14.35 0.99 4.69
CA SER A 159 13.18 1.15 3.83
C SER A 159 13.27 2.44 3.01
N ILE A 160 12.52 2.47 1.92
CA ILE A 160 12.33 3.63 1.06
C ILE A 160 10.88 4.07 1.19
N GLY A 161 10.66 5.37 1.33
CA GLY A 161 9.33 5.96 1.42
C GLY A 161 8.84 6.42 0.06
N PHE A 162 7.52 6.37 -0.16
CA PHE A 162 6.86 6.87 -1.37
C PHE A 162 5.92 8.00 -1.00
N LEU A 163 6.01 9.11 -1.73
CA LEU A 163 4.94 10.08 -1.84
C LEU A 163 4.07 9.61 -3.00
N GLU A 164 2.86 9.16 -2.68
CA GLU A 164 1.91 8.72 -3.69
C GLU A 164 0.94 9.86 -3.97
N ALA A 165 0.81 10.22 -5.24
CA ALA A 165 -0.14 11.21 -5.71
C ALA A 165 -1.18 10.55 -6.60
N VAL A 166 -2.44 10.97 -6.47
CA VAL A 166 -3.55 10.56 -7.33
C VAL A 166 -4.16 11.83 -7.91
N PHE A 167 -4.13 11.95 -9.23
CA PHE A 167 -4.73 13.06 -9.95
C PHE A 167 -5.99 12.59 -10.68
N PHE A 168 -7.03 13.41 -10.59
CA PHE A 168 -8.26 13.29 -11.36
C PHE A 168 -8.16 14.26 -12.50
N VAL A 169 -8.26 13.74 -13.72
CA VAL A 169 -8.10 14.56 -14.91
C VAL A 169 -9.26 14.37 -15.87
N ASN A 170 -9.56 15.41 -16.63
CA ASN A 170 -10.55 15.32 -17.69
C ASN A 170 -10.20 14.16 -18.62
N LYS A 171 -11.23 13.42 -19.03
CA LYS A 171 -11.07 12.30 -19.96
C LYS A 171 -10.35 12.81 -21.21
N SER A 172 -9.32 12.08 -21.63
CA SER A 172 -8.59 12.44 -22.84
C SER A 172 -8.28 11.19 -23.66
N ASP A 173 -8.23 11.34 -24.99
CA ASP A 173 -7.79 10.27 -25.90
C ASP A 173 -6.28 9.96 -25.78
N ARG A 174 -5.57 10.57 -24.81
CA ARG A 174 -4.13 10.37 -24.64
C ARG A 174 -3.89 9.01 -24.02
N ALA A 175 -3.31 8.11 -24.83
CA ALA A 175 -2.59 6.90 -24.42
C ALA A 175 -3.29 6.15 -23.26
N GLU A 176 -4.46 5.61 -23.56
CA GLU A 176 -5.25 4.81 -22.63
C GLU A 176 -4.38 3.75 -21.94
N ASN A 177 -4.58 3.59 -20.63
CA ASN A 177 -4.02 2.50 -19.84
C ASN A 177 -2.47 2.43 -19.88
N THR A 178 -1.79 3.58 -19.93
CA THR A 178 -0.32 3.64 -20.01
C THR A 178 0.35 3.60 -18.64
N VAL A 179 1.44 2.85 -18.51
CA VAL A 179 2.36 2.92 -17.38
C VAL A 179 3.71 3.45 -17.84
N ILE A 180 4.19 4.52 -17.20
CA ILE A 180 5.51 5.09 -17.45
C ILE A 180 6.42 4.70 -16.31
N VAL A 181 7.51 3.99 -16.61
CA VAL A 181 8.57 3.65 -15.68
C VAL A 181 9.79 4.52 -16.01
N ASP A 182 10.17 5.43 -15.11
CA ASP A 182 11.22 6.42 -15.35
C ASP A 182 12.36 6.29 -14.33
N GLY A 183 13.49 5.74 -14.77
CA GLY A 183 14.72 5.60 -14.00
C GLY A 183 15.59 6.86 -13.96
N ASP A 184 15.19 7.97 -14.60
CA ASP A 184 15.98 9.20 -14.64
C ASP A 184 16.07 9.85 -13.26
N LYS A 185 17.28 9.95 -12.70
CA LYS A 185 17.53 10.66 -11.43
C LYS A 185 17.20 12.15 -11.49
N GLY A 186 17.16 12.74 -12.68
CA GLY A 186 16.74 14.13 -12.89
C GLY A 186 15.23 14.36 -12.73
N VAL A 187 14.44 13.29 -12.54
CA VAL A 187 12.98 13.28 -12.45
C VAL A 187 12.55 12.75 -11.09
N THR A 188 11.59 13.40 -10.44
CA THR A 188 11.17 13.03 -9.08
C THR A 188 10.42 11.72 -8.99
N PHE A 189 9.55 11.39 -9.94
CA PHE A 189 8.71 10.19 -9.88
C PHE A 189 9.44 9.00 -10.50
N SER A 190 9.19 7.79 -10.00
CA SER A 190 9.67 6.54 -10.62
C SER A 190 8.61 5.91 -11.52
N HIS A 191 7.33 6.02 -11.16
CA HIS A 191 6.24 5.42 -11.91
C HIS A 191 5.09 6.41 -12.07
N VAL A 192 4.44 6.36 -13.24
CA VAL A 192 3.13 6.98 -13.48
C VAL A 192 2.20 5.96 -14.10
N ILE A 193 0.98 5.85 -13.60
CA ILE A 193 -0.04 4.91 -14.08
C ILE A 193 -1.26 5.72 -14.51
N LEU A 194 -1.55 5.75 -15.80
CA LEU A 194 -2.71 6.38 -16.39
C LEU A 194 -3.83 5.34 -16.47
N ALA A 195 -4.75 5.38 -15.51
CA ALA A 195 -5.77 4.37 -15.29
C ALA A 195 -7.13 4.75 -15.88
N SER A 196 -7.22 4.76 -17.21
CA SER A 196 -8.45 5.12 -17.94
C SER A 196 -9.56 4.08 -17.79
N TRP A 197 -9.24 2.84 -17.39
CA TRP A 197 -10.20 1.74 -17.22
C TRP A 197 -11.07 1.84 -15.95
N MET A 198 -10.73 2.71 -15.01
CA MET A 198 -11.37 2.77 -13.68
C MET A 198 -12.64 3.61 -13.65
N ASN A 199 -12.77 4.58 -14.56
CA ASN A 199 -13.94 5.45 -14.64
C ASN A 199 -14.18 5.92 -16.07
N ASN A 200 -15.45 6.01 -16.47
CA ASN A 200 -15.84 6.42 -17.82
C ASN A 200 -15.86 7.94 -18.00
N SER A 201 -16.01 8.72 -16.92
CA SER A 201 -16.17 10.17 -16.94
C SER A 201 -14.86 10.95 -16.80
N TYR A 202 -13.84 10.36 -16.18
CA TYR A 202 -12.53 10.98 -15.97
C TYR A 202 -11.43 9.92 -15.98
N ASP A 203 -10.19 10.36 -16.17
CA ASP A 203 -9.01 9.51 -16.02
C ASP A 203 -8.39 9.71 -14.64
N ILE A 204 -7.73 8.65 -14.15
CA ILE A 204 -7.02 8.67 -12.88
C ILE A 204 -5.53 8.49 -13.18
N VAL A 205 -4.71 9.40 -12.68
CA VAL A 205 -3.25 9.32 -12.83
C VAL A 205 -2.61 9.11 -11.48
N TYR A 206 -2.04 7.94 -11.26
CA TYR A 206 -1.23 7.64 -10.07
C TYR A 206 0.23 8.00 -10.35
N VAL A 207 0.88 8.66 -9.40
CA VAL A 207 2.29 9.03 -9.49
C VAL A 207 3.01 8.54 -8.24
N LEU A 208 4.04 7.72 -8.42
CA LEU A 208 4.85 7.18 -7.33
C LEU A 208 6.18 7.94 -7.26
N ILE A 209 6.40 8.67 -6.17
CA ILE A 209 7.59 9.50 -5.95
C ILE A 209 8.44 8.91 -4.82
N PRO A 210 9.55 8.22 -5.12
CA PRO A 210 10.43 7.66 -4.09
C PRO A 210 11.17 8.76 -3.32
N PHE A 211 11.38 8.55 -2.03
CA PHE A 211 12.22 9.37 -1.18
C PHE A 211 12.86 8.52 -0.07
N SER A 212 14.11 8.85 0.30
CA SER A 212 14.81 8.20 1.42
C SER A 212 14.77 9.05 2.69
N MET A 213 15.01 10.36 2.57
CA MET A 213 15.06 11.29 3.72
C MET A 213 14.15 12.50 3.55
N LYS A 214 14.12 13.09 2.36
CA LYS A 214 13.38 14.33 2.09
C LYS A 214 12.34 14.11 1.02
N ILE A 215 11.09 14.42 1.37
CA ILE A 215 9.97 14.41 0.44
C ILE A 215 10.15 15.59 -0.54
N PRO A 216 10.11 15.35 -1.87
CA PRO A 216 10.16 16.42 -2.86
C PRO A 216 8.99 17.41 -2.72
N SER A 217 9.20 18.68 -3.06
CA SER A 217 8.11 19.66 -3.10
C SER A 217 7.16 19.41 -4.27
N TRP A 218 5.90 19.78 -4.12
CA TRP A 218 4.90 19.66 -5.18
C TRP A 218 5.25 20.44 -6.44
N ASP A 219 5.84 21.62 -6.30
CA ASP A 219 6.28 22.41 -7.47
C ASP A 219 7.29 21.65 -8.31
N ARG A 220 8.20 20.91 -7.67
CA ARG A 220 9.18 20.08 -8.37
C ARG A 220 8.50 18.88 -9.03
N VAL A 221 7.65 18.16 -8.30
CA VAL A 221 6.93 16.99 -8.83
C VAL A 221 6.07 17.36 -10.03
N TYR A 222 5.28 18.43 -9.89
CA TYR A 222 4.42 18.92 -10.95
C TYR A 222 5.24 19.49 -12.13
N GLY A 223 6.32 20.21 -11.86
CA GLY A 223 7.26 20.67 -12.88
C GLY A 223 7.80 19.52 -13.72
N ASP A 224 8.14 18.39 -13.11
CA ASP A 224 8.61 17.20 -13.81
C ASP A 224 7.51 16.52 -14.65
N LEU A 225 6.30 16.38 -14.10
CA LEU A 225 5.15 15.84 -14.82
C LEU A 225 4.81 16.69 -16.05
N LYS A 226 4.86 18.02 -15.93
CA LYS A 226 4.67 18.96 -17.04
C LYS A 226 5.78 18.83 -18.07
N ARG A 227 7.06 18.86 -17.66
CA ARG A 227 8.22 18.76 -18.58
C ARG A 227 8.22 17.45 -19.36
N LYS A 228 7.69 16.37 -18.78
CA LYS A 228 7.57 15.05 -19.41
C LYS A 228 6.27 14.88 -20.22
N ASN A 229 5.46 15.93 -20.36
CA ASN A 229 4.16 15.93 -21.05
C ASN A 229 3.18 14.88 -20.52
N ILE A 230 3.23 14.60 -19.22
CA ILE A 230 2.37 13.60 -18.57
C ILE A 230 1.08 14.24 -18.08
N LEU A 231 1.18 15.40 -17.40
CA LEU A 231 0.04 16.14 -16.88
C LEU A 231 0.16 17.62 -17.23
N LYS A 232 -0.98 18.22 -17.62
CA LYS A 232 -1.13 19.66 -17.80
C LYS A 232 -2.08 20.21 -16.74
N LYS A 233 -1.99 21.51 -16.45
CA LYS A 233 -2.70 22.11 -15.29
C LYS A 233 -4.19 22.14 -15.53
N GLU A 234 -4.53 22.53 -16.75
CA GLU A 234 -5.88 22.64 -17.30
C GLU A 234 -6.63 21.30 -17.33
N ASP A 235 -5.89 20.17 -17.36
CA ASP A 235 -6.49 18.84 -17.38
C ASP A 235 -6.87 18.37 -15.95
N ILE A 236 -6.31 18.99 -14.89
CA ILE A 236 -6.48 18.52 -13.50
C ILE A 236 -7.76 19.07 -12.89
N ILE A 237 -8.67 18.15 -12.54
CA ILE A 237 -9.90 18.43 -11.79
C ILE A 237 -9.59 18.51 -10.29
N SER A 238 -8.87 17.51 -9.76
CA SER A 238 -8.45 17.48 -8.36
C SER A 238 -7.24 16.57 -8.16
N PHE A 239 -6.58 16.68 -7.01
CA PHE A 239 -5.54 15.73 -6.62
C PHE A 239 -5.58 15.42 -5.13
N ARG A 240 -5.09 14.24 -4.78
CA ARG A 240 -4.83 13.79 -3.41
C ARG A 240 -3.44 13.21 -3.33
N TYR A 241 -2.87 13.19 -2.13
CA TYR A 241 -1.60 12.55 -1.90
C TYR A 241 -1.50 11.97 -0.50
N ARG A 242 -0.59 11.02 -0.33
CA ARG A 242 -0.21 10.49 0.98
C ARG A 242 1.26 10.11 1.02
N VAL A 243 1.76 10.02 2.25
CA VAL A 243 3.14 9.61 2.53
C VAL A 243 3.13 8.18 3.07
N ILE A 244 3.78 7.26 2.35
CA ILE A 244 4.05 5.91 2.82
C ILE A 244 5.53 5.85 3.21
N LYS A 245 5.82 5.87 4.51
CA LYS A 245 7.21 5.90 5.01
C LYS A 245 7.97 4.60 4.72
N ASP A 246 7.29 3.47 4.86
CA ASP A 246 7.86 2.14 4.67
C ASP A 246 7.25 1.52 3.41
N ALA A 247 7.56 2.08 2.23
CA ALA A 247 6.97 1.71 0.94
C ALA A 247 7.73 0.54 0.28
N ILE A 248 9.06 0.61 0.20
CA ILE A 248 9.90 -0.55 -0.18
C ILE A 248 10.69 -0.98 1.04
N LEU A 249 10.65 -2.26 1.36
CA LEU A 249 11.29 -2.86 2.54
C LEU A 249 12.57 -3.58 2.09
N GLU A 250 13.73 -3.11 2.51
CA GLU A 250 14.98 -3.85 2.29
C GLU A 250 15.17 -4.86 3.43
N ARG A 251 15.78 -6.03 3.12
CA ARG A 251 15.86 -7.18 4.03
C ARG A 251 16.18 -6.77 5.47
N ASP A 252 15.36 -7.27 6.38
CA ASP A 252 15.57 -7.16 7.80
C ASP A 252 16.81 -7.99 8.19
N GLN A 253 17.74 -7.42 8.95
CA GLN A 253 18.93 -8.15 9.40
C GLN A 253 18.63 -9.05 10.62
N ASP A 254 17.44 -8.92 11.21
CA ASP A 254 17.11 -9.47 12.53
C ASP A 254 15.93 -10.47 12.50
N GLU A 255 15.91 -11.43 11.55
CA GLU A 255 14.90 -12.52 11.54
C GLU A 255 14.88 -13.28 12.89
N LYS A 256 16.04 -13.41 13.57
CA LYS A 256 16.16 -14.09 14.87
C LYS A 256 15.35 -13.45 16.01
N LEU A 257 15.21 -12.11 16.04
CA LEU A 257 14.47 -11.43 17.12
C LEU A 257 12.94 -11.62 17.03
N LYS A 258 12.44 -12.07 15.88
CA LYS A 258 11.02 -12.36 15.68
C LYS A 258 10.65 -13.80 16.10
N GLU A 259 11.62 -14.70 16.11
CA GLU A 259 11.43 -16.11 16.50
C GLU A 259 11.35 -16.31 18.02
N GLU A 260 11.85 -15.36 18.83
CA GLU A 260 11.95 -15.47 20.29
C GLU A 260 10.66 -15.10 21.08
N LYS A 261 9.55 -14.79 20.41
CA LYS A 261 8.31 -14.33 21.08
C LYS A 261 7.12 -15.25 20.74
N GLU A 262 6.95 -16.33 21.50
CA GLU A 262 5.93 -17.37 21.25
C GLU A 262 4.49 -16.83 21.07
N ASP A 263 4.14 -15.73 21.76
CA ASP A 263 2.79 -15.15 21.74
C ASP A 263 2.61 -13.96 20.78
N ILE A 264 3.61 -13.66 19.95
CA ILE A 264 3.59 -12.55 19.00
C ILE A 264 3.87 -13.08 17.59
N HIS A 265 2.88 -13.00 16.73
CA HIS A 265 2.94 -13.49 15.36
C HIS A 265 3.12 -12.33 14.39
N PHE A 266 4.27 -12.27 13.72
CA PHE A 266 4.53 -11.27 12.68
C PHE A 266 3.96 -11.76 11.35
N CYS A 267 2.98 -11.04 10.81
CA CYS A 267 2.24 -11.44 9.63
C CYS A 267 2.19 -10.31 8.58
N GLY A 268 2.05 -10.69 7.32
CA GLY A 268 1.95 -9.76 6.20
C GLY A 268 3.21 -8.92 5.97
N ARG A 269 3.05 -7.95 5.06
CA ARG A 269 4.15 -7.15 4.49
C ARG A 269 5.02 -6.44 5.54
N LEU A 270 4.41 -5.65 6.43
CA LEU A 270 5.15 -4.83 7.39
C LEU A 270 5.57 -5.61 8.65
N GLY A 271 4.79 -6.61 9.07
CA GLY A 271 5.15 -7.48 10.19
C GLY A 271 6.37 -8.33 9.86
N LYS A 272 6.33 -9.05 8.73
CA LYS A 272 7.46 -9.88 8.25
C LYS A 272 8.57 -9.06 7.61
N TRP A 273 8.36 -7.77 7.34
CA TRP A 273 9.30 -6.88 6.68
C TRP A 273 9.72 -7.40 5.28
N ARG A 274 8.74 -7.80 4.48
CA ARG A 274 8.91 -8.39 3.14
C ARG A 274 8.03 -7.66 2.13
N ASN A 275 8.50 -7.47 0.89
CA ASN A 275 7.77 -6.75 -0.16
C ASN A 275 6.69 -7.61 -0.85
N PHE A 276 5.76 -8.17 -0.06
CA PHE A 276 4.66 -8.94 -0.60
C PHE A 276 3.74 -8.12 -1.51
N THR A 277 3.32 -8.75 -2.60
CA THR A 277 2.12 -8.38 -3.36
C THR A 277 0.86 -8.61 -2.52
N ILE A 278 -0.31 -8.17 -3.02
CA ILE A 278 -1.58 -8.44 -2.34
C ILE A 278 -1.87 -9.95 -2.26
N CYS A 279 -1.59 -10.72 -3.32
CA CYS A 279 -1.82 -12.16 -3.33
C CYS A 279 -0.88 -12.90 -2.37
N GLU A 280 0.40 -12.52 -2.33
CA GLU A 280 1.36 -13.08 -1.37
C GLU A 280 0.98 -12.71 0.06
N THR A 281 0.47 -11.49 0.29
CA THR A 281 -0.04 -11.08 1.60
C THR A 281 -1.19 -11.97 2.03
N ILE A 282 -2.14 -12.27 1.15
CA ILE A 282 -3.27 -13.15 1.47
C ILE A 282 -2.77 -14.56 1.78
N ASN A 283 -1.88 -15.11 0.94
CA ASN A 283 -1.29 -16.42 1.19
C ASN A 283 -0.56 -16.47 2.54
N ASP A 284 0.21 -15.42 2.87
CA ASP A 284 0.90 -15.31 4.15
C ASP A 284 -0.07 -15.30 5.34
N ILE A 285 -1.17 -14.57 5.21
CA ILE A 285 -2.20 -14.48 6.25
C ILE A 285 -2.92 -15.81 6.47
N LEU A 286 -3.14 -16.62 5.43
CA LEU A 286 -3.77 -17.94 5.59
C LEU A 286 -2.91 -18.93 6.39
N HIS A 287 -1.61 -18.66 6.50
CA HIS A 287 -0.64 -19.47 7.26
C HIS A 287 -0.17 -18.77 8.55
N CYS A 288 -0.81 -17.64 8.89
CA CYS A 288 -0.84 -17.06 10.22
C CYS A 288 -2.17 -17.44 10.89
#